data_AF-A0A832GTQ6-F1
#
_entry.id   AF-A0A832GTQ6-F1
#
_cell.length_a   1.000
_cell.length_b   1.000
_cell.length_c   1.000
_cell.angle_alpha   90.00
_cell.angle_beta   90.00
_cell.angle_gamma   90.00
#
_symmetry.space_group_name_H-M   'P 1'
#
loop_
_entity.id
_entity.type
_entity.pdbx_description
1 polymer ?
#
loop_
_entity_poly.entity_id
_entity_poly.type
_entity_poly.pdbx_seq_one_letter_code
_entity_poly.pdbx_strand_id
1 'polypeptide(L)'
;MIEQLIREKIKNLFKEYSCIEEGENHLTFKVSDSILSIEILSGKEILDKNAILNSALKAIQKFEYSNKVYLALPKVYASIIDSEILQNHGLGLLTYDEKEVKEVVPAKFIKKQLIVKENYEKKIEELKIELKKLKENYIILKGAVDALKNEILKLKAGLIKTPLIKEEKITEVKPQIKQETSIGELPSFFKNNPWLEVLAKRGKEPEAYGS
;
A
#
# COMPACT_ATOMS: atom_id res chain seq x y z
N MET A 1 -7.45 8.52 40.92
CA MET A 1 -7.77 9.90 41.39
C MET A 1 -6.56 10.82 41.34
N ILE A 2 -5.40 10.43 41.92
CA ILE A 2 -4.17 11.26 41.93
C ILE A 2 -3.62 11.54 40.51
N GLU A 3 -3.61 10.54 39.62
CA GLU A 3 -3.14 10.71 38.23
C GLU A 3 -3.97 11.73 37.44
N GLN A 4 -5.29 11.77 37.67
CA GLN A 4 -6.18 12.74 37.02
C GLN A 4 -5.96 14.16 37.56
N LEU A 5 -5.70 14.29 38.86
CA LEU A 5 -5.33 15.57 39.48
C LEU A 5 -3.99 16.11 38.93
N ILE A 6 -3.00 15.24 38.72
CA ILE A 6 -1.70 15.61 38.14
C ILE A 6 -1.88 16.09 36.70
N ARG A 7 -2.71 15.41 35.90
CA ARG A 7 -3.02 15.79 34.52
C ARG A 7 -3.64 17.19 34.44
N GLU A 8 -4.63 17.46 35.28
CA GLU A 8 -5.25 18.78 35.34
C GLU A 8 -4.26 19.86 35.79
N LYS A 9 -3.39 19.56 36.75
CA LYS A 9 -2.32 20.49 37.17
C LYS A 9 -1.30 20.75 36.06
N ILE A 10 -0.91 19.73 35.29
CA ILE A 10 -0.04 19.87 34.12
C ILE A 10 -0.72 20.75 33.06
N LYS A 11 -1.99 20.50 32.74
CA LYS A 11 -2.77 21.31 31.81
C LYS A 11 -2.84 22.77 32.25
N ASN A 12 -3.09 23.03 33.54
CA ASN A 12 -3.12 24.38 34.11
C ASN A 12 -1.76 25.10 34.10
N LEU A 13 -0.64 24.36 34.09
CA LEU A 13 0.70 24.94 34.00
C LEU A 13 0.92 25.62 32.63
N PHE A 14 0.26 25.12 31.58
CA PHE A 14 0.34 25.66 30.22
C PHE A 14 -0.96 26.37 29.86
N LYS A 15 -1.15 27.61 30.30
CA LYS A 15 -2.40 28.41 30.28
C LYS A 15 -3.16 28.51 28.94
N GLU A 16 -2.53 28.23 27.80
CA GLU A 16 -3.13 28.28 26.46
C GLU A 16 -2.76 27.04 25.66
N TYR A 17 -3.56 25.98 25.77
CA TYR A 17 -3.31 24.71 25.10
C TYR A 17 -4.52 24.22 24.32
N SER A 18 -4.26 23.52 23.22
CA SER A 18 -5.24 22.65 22.56
C SER A 18 -4.75 21.20 22.65
N CYS A 19 -5.55 20.34 23.27
CA CYS A 19 -5.21 18.92 23.42
C CYS A 19 -5.25 18.24 22.05
N ILE A 20 -4.18 17.54 21.69
CA ILE A 20 -4.08 16.77 20.43
C ILE A 20 -4.31 15.29 20.73
N GLU A 21 -3.65 14.77 21.77
CA GLU A 21 -3.67 13.35 22.12
C GLU A 21 -3.53 13.21 23.65
N GLU A 22 -4.41 12.41 24.25
CA GLU A 22 -4.38 12.09 25.68
C GLU A 22 -4.42 10.56 25.85
N GLY A 23 -3.30 10.00 26.31
CA GLY A 23 -3.15 8.58 26.64
C GLY A 23 -2.93 8.36 28.14
N GLU A 24 -2.89 7.09 28.57
CA GLU A 24 -2.82 6.70 29.99
C GLU A 24 -1.57 7.19 30.72
N ASN A 25 -0.44 7.33 30.02
CA ASN A 25 0.84 7.83 30.56
C ASN A 25 1.47 8.93 29.69
N HIS A 26 0.73 9.49 28.73
CA HIS A 26 1.25 10.57 27.90
C HIS A 26 0.19 11.62 27.59
N LEU A 27 0.64 12.86 27.41
CA LEU A 27 -0.17 14.01 27.01
C LEU A 27 0.55 14.75 25.88
N THR A 28 -0.15 15.04 24.79
CA THR A 28 0.35 15.89 23.72
C THR A 28 -0.62 17.03 23.48
N PHE A 29 -0.12 18.26 23.53
CA PHE A 29 -0.92 19.46 23.30
C PHE A 29 -0.14 20.49 22.49
N LYS A 30 -0.88 21.32 21.76
CA LYS A 30 -0.33 22.46 21.04
C LYS A 30 -0.45 23.71 21.89
N VAL A 31 0.69 24.33 22.18
CA VAL A 31 0.79 25.64 22.85
C VAL A 31 1.24 26.65 21.81
N SER A 32 0.36 27.58 21.45
CA SER A 32 0.59 28.56 20.38
C SER A 32 0.97 27.90 19.03
N ASP A 33 2.25 27.90 18.66
CA ASP A 33 2.79 27.28 17.44
C ASP A 33 3.75 26.10 17.72
N SER A 34 3.82 25.64 18.97
CA SER A 34 4.67 24.52 19.39
C SER A 34 3.85 23.32 19.82
N ILE A 35 4.22 22.13 19.35
CA ILE A 35 3.68 20.87 19.87
C ILE A 35 4.52 20.45 21.08
N LEU A 36 3.85 20.22 22.20
CA LEU A 36 4.44 19.83 23.47
C LEU A 36 3.95 18.44 23.84
N SER A 37 4.88 17.52 24.11
CA SER A 37 4.57 16.18 24.61
C SER A 37 5.12 15.99 26.02
N ILE A 38 4.36 15.30 26.85
CA ILE A 38 4.70 14.98 28.23
C ILE A 38 4.49 13.49 28.43
N GLU A 39 5.55 12.77 28.80
CA GLU A 39 5.47 11.39 29.29
C GLU A 39 5.40 11.41 30.81
N ILE A 40 4.38 10.80 31.40
CA ILE A 40 4.12 10.76 32.83
C ILE A 40 4.45 9.36 33.36
N LEU A 41 5.42 9.28 34.26
CA LEU A 41 5.70 8.04 34.99
C LEU A 41 4.79 7.95 36.21
N SER A 42 3.90 6.96 36.27
CA SER A 42 3.03 6.79 37.43
C SER A 42 3.80 6.45 38.71
N GLY A 43 3.37 7.01 39.84
CA GLY A 43 3.97 6.78 41.16
C GLY A 43 3.72 5.39 41.75
N LYS A 44 2.97 4.53 41.07
CA LYS A 44 2.69 3.15 41.50
C LYS A 44 3.92 2.22 41.38
N GLU A 45 4.88 2.58 40.54
CA GLU A 45 6.09 1.81 40.25
C GLU A 45 7.24 2.22 41.18
N ILE A 46 7.05 2.05 42.50
CA ILE A 46 7.98 2.51 43.53
C ILE A 46 9.37 1.89 43.32
N LEU A 47 10.36 2.75 43.00
CA LEU A 47 11.80 2.46 42.90
C LEU A 47 12.30 1.65 41.69
N ASP A 48 11.51 1.51 40.62
CA ASP A 48 12.02 0.87 39.40
C ASP A 48 12.80 1.85 38.51
N LYS A 49 14.14 1.77 38.58
CA LYS A 49 15.03 2.55 37.70
C LYS A 49 14.77 2.26 36.21
N ASN A 50 14.37 1.05 35.86
CA ASN A 50 14.08 0.69 34.48
C ASN A 50 12.80 1.37 34.01
N ALA A 51 11.81 1.55 34.88
CA ALA A 51 10.61 2.30 34.54
C ALA A 51 10.92 3.75 34.17
N ILE A 52 11.81 4.41 34.96
CA ILE A 52 12.29 5.77 34.65
C ILE A 52 12.97 5.81 33.28
N LEU A 53 13.89 4.88 33.02
CA LEU A 53 14.60 4.80 31.74
C LEU A 53 13.63 4.55 30.57
N ASN A 54 12.68 3.63 30.74
CA ASN A 54 11.67 3.32 29.72
C ASN A 54 10.79 4.53 29.42
N SER A 55 10.36 5.28 30.44
CA SER A 55 9.62 6.53 30.26
C SER A 55 10.47 7.61 29.59
N ALA A 56 11.75 7.74 29.95
CA ALA A 56 12.66 8.65 29.27
C ALA A 56 12.84 8.30 27.78
N LEU A 57 12.99 7.01 27.44
CA LEU A 57 13.09 6.55 26.05
C LEU A 57 11.80 6.81 25.26
N LYS A 58 10.64 6.55 25.87
CA LYS A 58 9.33 6.88 25.27
C LYS A 58 9.18 8.37 25.04
N ALA A 59 9.62 9.20 26.00
CA ALA A 59 9.64 10.65 25.84
C ALA A 59 10.51 11.06 24.63
N ILE A 60 11.73 10.51 24.51
CA ILE A 60 12.63 10.82 23.39
C ILE A 60 12.00 10.50 22.03
N GLN A 61 11.26 9.40 21.90
CA GLN A 61 10.54 9.08 20.65
C GLN A 61 9.55 10.17 20.24
N LYS A 62 9.02 10.94 21.20
CA LYS A 62 8.03 11.99 20.95
C LYS A 62 8.64 13.23 20.28
N PHE A 63 9.97 13.37 20.24
CA PHE A 63 10.66 14.38 19.44
C PHE A 63 10.44 14.24 17.92
N GLU A 64 9.85 13.15 17.44
CA GLU A 64 9.48 13.01 16.02
C GLU A 64 8.39 13.98 15.59
N TYR A 65 7.43 14.26 16.47
CA TYR A 65 6.24 15.07 16.18
C TYR A 65 6.08 16.27 17.13
N SER A 66 6.93 16.38 18.15
CA SER A 66 6.86 17.44 19.15
C SER A 66 8.10 18.33 19.16
N ASN A 67 7.88 19.62 19.34
CA ASN A 67 8.93 20.63 19.42
C ASN A 67 9.51 20.77 20.82
N LYS A 68 8.73 20.42 21.84
CA LYS A 68 9.14 20.35 23.24
C LYS A 68 8.68 19.03 23.82
N VAL A 69 9.55 18.38 24.56
CA VAL A 69 9.25 17.11 25.22
C VAL A 69 9.64 17.22 26.68
N TYR A 70 8.73 16.79 27.55
CA TYR A 70 8.94 16.71 28.98
C TYR A 70 8.78 15.28 29.48
N LEU A 71 9.57 14.95 30.48
CA LEU A 71 9.38 13.80 31.33
C LEU A 71 8.80 14.28 32.66
N ALA A 72 7.64 13.75 33.06
CA ALA A 72 6.99 14.06 34.31
C ALA A 72 7.18 12.91 35.31
N LEU A 73 7.87 13.21 36.42
CA LEU A 73 8.22 12.22 37.43
C LEU A 73 7.72 12.63 38.82
N PRO A 74 7.35 11.65 39.66
CA PRO A 74 7.24 11.86 41.09
C PRO A 74 8.50 12.53 41.67
N LYS A 75 8.33 13.48 42.59
CA LYS A 75 9.44 14.21 43.22
C LYS A 75 10.49 13.29 43.85
N VAL A 76 10.08 12.10 44.32
CA VAL A 76 10.97 11.07 44.87
C VAL A 76 12.00 10.53 43.87
N TYR A 77 11.75 10.64 42.57
CA TYR A 77 12.66 10.19 41.51
C TYR A 77 13.51 11.28 40.89
N ALA A 78 13.23 12.55 41.20
CA ALA A 78 13.95 13.67 40.64
C ALA A 78 15.46 13.59 40.91
N SER A 79 15.85 13.10 42.10
CA SER A 79 17.25 12.97 42.51
C SER A 79 18.02 11.85 41.79
N ILE A 80 17.32 10.93 41.11
CA ILE A 80 17.94 9.79 40.42
C ILE A 80 18.47 10.21 39.05
N ILE A 81 17.87 11.23 38.44
CA ILE A 81 18.23 11.67 37.09
C ILE A 81 19.16 12.88 37.16
N ASP A 82 20.25 12.78 36.43
CA ASP A 82 21.11 13.94 36.17
C ASP A 82 20.41 14.91 35.21
N SER A 83 20.16 16.12 35.70
CA SER A 83 19.57 17.21 34.93
C SER A 83 20.39 17.57 33.70
N GLU A 84 21.72 17.40 33.72
CA GLU A 84 22.60 17.72 32.60
C GLU A 84 22.36 16.75 31.43
N ILE A 85 22.15 15.47 31.71
CA ILE A 85 21.83 14.45 30.70
C ILE A 85 20.51 14.81 30.00
N LEU A 86 19.48 15.19 30.75
CA LEU A 86 18.20 15.59 30.18
C LEU A 86 18.34 16.83 29.28
N GLN A 87 19.06 17.86 29.73
CA GLN A 87 19.28 19.07 28.94
C GLN A 87 20.07 18.81 27.66
N ASN A 88 21.10 17.96 27.73
CA ASN A 88 21.91 17.57 26.57
C ASN A 88 21.05 16.89 25.49
N HIS A 89 20.06 16.12 25.90
CA HIS A 89 19.07 15.51 24.99
C HIS A 89 17.85 16.39 24.70
N GLY A 90 17.82 17.62 25.22
CA GLY A 90 16.72 18.58 25.02
C GLY A 90 15.43 18.25 25.76
N LEU A 91 15.44 17.26 26.66
CA LEU A 91 14.30 16.86 27.49
C LEU A 91 14.11 17.84 28.64
N GLY A 92 12.86 18.27 28.84
CA GLY A 92 12.46 18.94 30.08
C GLY A 92 12.10 17.95 31.18
N LEU A 93 12.22 18.38 32.43
CA LEU A 93 11.84 17.61 33.60
C LEU A 93 10.73 18.36 34.34
N LEU A 94 9.57 17.72 34.44
CA LEU A 94 8.51 18.11 35.35
C LEU A 94 8.58 17.17 36.55
N THR A 95 8.57 17.73 37.75
CA THR A 95 8.38 16.96 38.97
C THR A 95 7.00 17.21 39.53
N TYR A 96 6.38 16.19 40.09
CA TYR A 96 5.08 16.33 40.69
C TYR A 96 5.01 15.65 42.05
N ASP A 97 4.12 16.19 42.87
CA ASP A 97 3.66 15.67 44.15
C ASP A 97 2.12 15.81 44.19
N GLU A 98 1.48 15.33 45.24
CA GLU A 98 0.04 15.52 45.48
C GLU A 98 -0.33 17.01 45.49
N LYS A 99 0.59 17.87 45.94
CA LYS A 99 0.36 19.31 46.13
C LYS A 99 0.60 20.14 44.88
N GLU A 100 1.64 19.87 44.11
CA GLU A 100 2.05 20.75 43.01
C GLU A 100 2.79 20.00 41.89
N VAL A 101 2.82 20.62 40.71
CA VAL A 101 3.66 20.23 39.57
C VAL A 101 4.64 21.37 39.32
N LYS A 102 5.94 21.07 39.22
CA LYS A 102 7.02 22.04 39.03
C LYS A 102 7.90 21.64 37.87
N GLU A 103 8.20 22.59 37.00
CA GLU A 103 9.26 22.46 36.00
C GLU A 103 10.62 22.63 36.70
N VAL A 104 11.42 21.58 36.69
CA VAL A 104 12.76 21.56 37.31
C VAL A 104 13.83 21.77 36.24
N VAL A 105 13.61 21.19 35.05
CA VAL A 105 14.48 21.39 33.90
C VAL A 105 13.62 21.88 32.73
N PRO A 106 13.94 23.03 32.13
CA PRO A 106 13.20 23.51 30.98
C PRO A 106 13.48 22.66 29.74
N ALA A 107 12.45 22.31 28.97
CA ALA A 107 12.64 21.61 27.71
C ALA A 107 13.26 22.54 26.65
N LYS A 108 14.21 22.00 25.88
CA LYS A 108 14.80 22.73 24.75
C LYS A 108 13.83 22.67 23.58
N PHE A 109 13.56 23.83 22.98
CA PHE A 109 12.78 23.87 21.75
C PHE A 109 13.61 23.29 20.60
N ILE A 110 13.15 22.17 20.04
CA ILE A 110 13.72 21.56 18.85
C ILE A 110 12.88 21.99 17.66
N LYS A 111 13.46 22.87 16.84
CA LYS A 111 12.88 23.29 15.55
C LYS A 111 13.10 22.17 14.53
N LYS A 112 12.42 21.03 14.72
CA LYS A 112 12.46 19.90 13.78
C LYS A 112 11.53 20.10 12.57
N GLN A 113 11.03 21.32 12.37
CA GLN A 113 10.23 21.69 11.20
C GLN A 113 10.99 21.28 9.92
N LEU A 114 10.37 20.41 9.10
CA LEU A 114 10.52 20.25 7.64
C LEU A 114 11.31 19.07 7.03
N ILE A 115 12.22 18.37 7.71
CA ILE A 115 12.98 17.28 7.02
C ILE A 115 12.05 16.13 6.58
N VAL A 116 10.98 15.92 7.33
CA VAL A 116 10.04 14.81 7.11
C VAL A 116 8.93 15.20 6.11
N LYS A 117 8.53 16.48 6.06
CA LYS A 117 7.49 16.94 5.12
C LYS A 117 7.94 16.88 3.67
N GLU A 118 9.16 17.30 3.34
CA GLU A 118 9.65 17.25 1.95
C GLU A 118 9.73 15.83 1.39
N ASN A 119 10.07 14.84 2.22
CA ASN A 119 10.12 13.45 1.81
C ASN A 119 8.71 12.87 1.59
N TYR A 120 7.77 13.19 2.49
CA TYR A 120 6.38 12.74 2.30
C TYR A 120 5.67 13.47 1.17
N GLU A 121 5.91 14.75 0.93
CA GLU A 121 5.32 15.47 -0.20
C GLU A 121 5.78 14.89 -1.53
N LYS A 122 7.08 14.62 -1.69
CA LYS A 122 7.59 13.92 -2.88
C LYS A 122 6.97 12.53 -3.05
N LYS A 123 6.90 11.76 -1.96
CA LYS A 123 6.32 10.41 -1.99
C LYS A 123 4.81 10.42 -2.28
N ILE A 124 4.10 11.42 -1.78
CA ILE A 124 2.68 11.64 -2.07
C ILE A 124 2.49 11.98 -3.55
N GLU A 125 3.36 12.82 -4.11
CA GLU A 125 3.28 13.20 -5.53
C GLU A 125 3.61 12.01 -6.45
N GLU A 126 4.60 11.19 -6.09
CA GLU A 126 4.90 9.92 -6.77
C GLU A 126 3.70 8.96 -6.72
N LEU A 127 3.10 8.76 -5.54
CA LEU A 127 1.92 7.90 -5.38
C LEU A 127 0.71 8.39 -6.18
N LYS A 128 0.50 9.71 -6.29
CA LYS A 128 -0.56 10.27 -7.16
C LYS A 128 -0.32 9.95 -8.63
N ILE A 129 0.93 10.04 -9.09
CA ILE A 129 1.30 9.72 -10.46
C ILE A 129 1.06 8.22 -10.72
N GLU A 130 1.45 7.35 -9.79
CA GLU A 130 1.21 5.90 -9.90
C GLU A 130 -0.28 5.56 -9.94
N LEU A 131 -1.09 6.18 -9.07
CA LEU A 131 -2.54 6.00 -9.07
C LEU A 131 -3.17 6.45 -10.39
N LYS A 132 -2.69 7.56 -10.96
CA LYS A 132 -3.16 8.05 -12.26
C LYS A 132 -2.86 7.04 -13.36
N LYS A 133 -1.63 6.54 -13.44
CA LYS A 133 -1.22 5.49 -14.40
C LYS A 133 -2.04 4.21 -14.22
N LEU A 134 -2.25 3.77 -12.99
CA LEU A 134 -3.04 2.58 -12.70
C LEU A 134 -4.49 2.74 -13.14
N LYS A 135 -5.07 3.93 -12.93
CA LYS A 135 -6.43 4.26 -13.38
C LYS A 135 -6.53 4.29 -14.90
N GLU A 136 -5.56 4.86 -15.60
CA GLU A 136 -5.48 4.86 -17.07
C GLU A 136 -5.39 3.42 -17.61
N ASN A 137 -4.51 2.60 -17.04
CA ASN A 137 -4.39 1.18 -17.40
C ASN A 137 -5.68 0.40 -17.15
N TYR A 138 -6.37 0.67 -16.03
CA TYR A 138 -7.65 0.05 -15.74
C TYR A 138 -8.72 0.41 -16.77
N ILE A 139 -8.77 1.68 -17.22
CA ILE A 139 -9.71 2.13 -18.25
C ILE A 139 -9.42 1.42 -19.58
N ILE A 140 -8.16 1.34 -19.99
CA ILE A 140 -7.74 0.67 -21.22
C ILE A 140 -8.11 -0.82 -21.16
N LEU A 141 -7.74 -1.49 -20.06
CA LEU A 141 -8.00 -2.91 -19.89
C LEU A 141 -9.49 -3.21 -19.85
N LYS A 142 -10.28 -2.40 -19.14
CA LYS A 142 -11.73 -2.51 -19.11
C LYS A 142 -12.33 -2.35 -20.51
N GLY A 143 -11.86 -1.35 -21.28
CA GLY A 143 -12.28 -1.15 -22.66
C GLY A 143 -11.96 -2.34 -23.57
N ALA A 144 -10.77 -2.94 -23.43
CA ALA A 144 -10.39 -4.15 -24.17
C ALA A 144 -11.26 -5.35 -23.80
N VAL A 145 -11.56 -5.55 -22.50
CA VAL A 145 -12.45 -6.61 -22.04
C VAL A 145 -13.87 -6.41 -22.57
N ASP A 146 -14.38 -5.18 -22.57
CA ASP A 146 -15.71 -4.86 -23.12
C ASP A 146 -15.75 -5.08 -24.64
N ALA A 147 -14.68 -4.72 -25.37
CA ALA A 147 -14.56 -4.98 -26.80
C ALA A 147 -14.54 -6.48 -27.11
N LEU A 148 -13.71 -7.25 -26.42
CA LEU A 148 -13.65 -8.72 -26.55
C LEU A 148 -14.97 -9.37 -26.19
N LYS A 149 -15.65 -8.90 -25.14
CA LYS A 149 -16.98 -9.38 -24.76
C LYS A 149 -17.99 -9.13 -25.90
N ASN A 150 -17.95 -7.96 -26.52
CA ASN A 150 -18.82 -7.63 -27.65
C ASN A 150 -18.49 -8.48 -28.90
N GLU A 151 -17.22 -8.75 -29.18
CA GLU A 151 -16.80 -9.65 -30.26
C GLU A 151 -17.27 -11.08 -30.03
N ILE A 152 -17.11 -11.60 -28.81
CA ILE A 152 -17.63 -12.93 -28.42
C ILE A 152 -19.16 -12.97 -28.60
N LEU A 153 -19.88 -11.91 -28.21
CA LEU A 153 -21.34 -11.84 -28.41
C LEU A 153 -21.70 -11.83 -29.90
N LYS A 154 -20.97 -11.09 -30.74
CA LYS A 154 -21.17 -11.08 -32.20
C LYS A 154 -20.88 -12.44 -32.83
N LEU A 155 -19.80 -13.11 -32.42
CA LEU A 155 -19.46 -14.46 -32.90
C LEU A 155 -20.52 -15.48 -32.47
N LYS A 156 -20.97 -15.44 -31.21
CA LYS A 156 -22.06 -16.28 -30.72
C LYS A 156 -23.37 -16.04 -31.48
N ALA A 157 -23.70 -14.78 -31.79
CA ALA A 157 -24.88 -14.44 -32.58
C ALA A 157 -24.73 -14.85 -34.06
N GLY A 158 -23.52 -14.81 -34.62
CA GLY A 158 -23.21 -15.25 -35.99
C GLY A 158 -23.33 -16.76 -36.17
N LEU A 159 -22.90 -17.54 -35.17
CA LEU A 159 -23.08 -19.00 -35.14
C LEU A 159 -24.55 -19.44 -35.12
N ILE A 160 -25.47 -18.56 -34.69
CA ILE A 160 -26.92 -18.82 -34.70
C ILE A 160 -27.54 -18.49 -36.07
N LYS A 161 -26.84 -17.74 -36.93
CA LYS A 161 -27.32 -17.29 -38.24
C LYS A 161 -26.82 -18.10 -39.43
N THR A 162 -25.94 -19.08 -39.23
CA THR A 162 -25.65 -20.07 -40.28
C THR A 162 -26.91 -20.91 -40.51
N PRO A 163 -27.53 -20.87 -41.70
CA PRO A 163 -28.63 -21.77 -42.00
C PRO A 163 -28.08 -23.20 -41.93
N LEU A 164 -28.81 -24.08 -41.22
CA LEU A 164 -28.63 -25.52 -41.35
C LEU A 164 -28.63 -25.85 -42.85
N ILE A 165 -27.52 -26.42 -43.31
CA ILE A 165 -27.45 -27.10 -44.60
C ILE A 165 -28.60 -28.11 -44.61
N LYS A 166 -29.57 -27.91 -45.50
CA LYS A 166 -30.61 -28.90 -45.79
C LYS A 166 -29.91 -30.21 -46.14
N GLU A 167 -30.26 -31.28 -45.44
CA GLU A 167 -29.96 -32.64 -45.86
C GLU A 167 -30.63 -32.89 -47.22
N GLU A 168 -29.90 -32.68 -48.31
CA GLU A 168 -30.28 -33.22 -49.60
C GLU A 168 -29.90 -34.69 -49.63
N LYS A 169 -30.92 -35.52 -49.82
CA LYS A 169 -30.81 -36.97 -50.02
C LYS A 169 -29.75 -37.25 -51.09
N ILE A 170 -28.71 -37.97 -50.67
CA ILE A 170 -27.72 -38.56 -51.56
C ILE A 170 -28.48 -39.49 -52.51
N THR A 171 -28.55 -39.12 -53.79
CA THR A 171 -28.89 -40.05 -54.85
C THR A 171 -27.55 -40.46 -55.47
N GLU A 172 -27.22 -41.74 -55.37
CA GLU A 172 -26.04 -42.33 -56.01
C GLU A 172 -26.03 -42.02 -57.50
N VAL A 173 -25.03 -41.28 -57.96
CA VAL A 173 -24.67 -41.22 -59.39
C VAL A 173 -23.21 -41.62 -59.52
N LYS A 174 -22.99 -42.76 -60.18
CA LYS A 174 -21.67 -43.32 -60.53
C LYS A 174 -20.78 -42.28 -61.24
N PRO A 175 -19.45 -42.29 -61.01
CA PRO A 175 -18.55 -41.31 -61.60
C PRO A 175 -18.36 -41.59 -63.10
N GLN A 176 -18.70 -40.63 -63.96
CA GLN A 176 -18.18 -40.57 -65.32
C GLN A 176 -16.89 -39.75 -65.32
N ILE A 177 -15.77 -40.45 -65.43
CA ILE A 177 -14.45 -39.90 -65.67
C ILE A 177 -14.44 -39.36 -67.09
N LYS A 178 -14.40 -38.03 -67.25
CA LYS A 178 -13.92 -37.38 -68.48
C LYS A 178 -12.51 -36.86 -68.22
N GLN A 179 -11.53 -37.68 -68.59
CA GLN A 179 -10.18 -37.22 -68.87
C GLN A 179 -10.21 -36.52 -70.23
N GLU A 180 -10.05 -35.21 -70.25
CA GLU A 180 -9.54 -34.51 -71.42
C GLU A 180 -8.28 -33.74 -71.04
N THR A 181 -7.23 -34.18 -71.71
CA THR A 181 -5.84 -33.82 -71.62
C THR A 181 -5.65 -32.36 -72.04
N SER A 182 -5.20 -31.53 -71.11
CA SER A 182 -4.21 -30.50 -71.43
C SER A 182 -3.11 -30.59 -70.38
N ILE A 183 -1.97 -31.12 -70.81
CA ILE A 183 -0.69 -30.97 -70.12
C ILE A 183 -0.34 -29.50 -70.29
N GLY A 184 -0.75 -28.70 -69.32
CA GLY A 184 -0.52 -27.26 -69.25
C GLY A 184 -0.35 -26.91 -67.78
N GLU A 185 0.79 -26.31 -67.47
CA GLU A 185 1.33 -26.01 -66.15
C GLU A 185 0.32 -25.91 -64.99
N LEU A 186 0.66 -26.57 -63.87
CA LEU A 186 0.03 -26.28 -62.58
C LEU A 186 -0.05 -24.76 -62.38
N PRO A 187 -1.22 -24.22 -61.98
CA PRO A 187 -1.36 -22.81 -61.63
C PRO A 187 -0.22 -22.38 -60.70
N SER A 188 0.34 -21.19 -60.92
CA SER A 188 1.54 -20.71 -60.23
C SER A 188 1.49 -20.78 -58.70
N PHE A 189 0.30 -20.76 -58.11
CA PHE A 189 0.07 -20.92 -56.67
C PHE A 189 0.38 -22.33 -56.12
N PHE A 190 0.35 -23.37 -56.97
CA PHE A 190 0.61 -24.74 -56.56
C PHE A 190 2.08 -25.15 -56.66
N LYS A 191 2.95 -24.33 -57.28
CA LYS A 191 4.37 -24.69 -57.47
C LYS A 191 5.19 -24.67 -56.16
N ASN A 192 4.74 -23.92 -55.14
CA ASN A 192 5.47 -23.73 -53.88
C ASN A 192 4.69 -24.21 -52.64
N ASN A 193 3.79 -25.19 -52.76
CA ASN A 193 3.06 -25.70 -51.60
C ASN A 193 3.81 -26.89 -50.95
N PRO A 194 4.36 -26.75 -49.74
CA PRO A 194 5.12 -27.83 -49.08
C PRO A 194 4.24 -29.05 -48.71
N TRP A 195 2.92 -28.90 -48.69
CA TRP A 195 2.00 -29.99 -48.36
C TRP A 195 1.67 -30.91 -49.54
N LEU A 196 1.99 -30.50 -50.77
CA LEU A 196 1.70 -31.27 -51.98
C LEU A 196 2.45 -32.61 -51.97
N GLU A 197 3.71 -32.63 -51.54
CA GLU A 197 4.51 -33.85 -51.40
C GLU A 197 3.99 -34.77 -50.29
N VAL A 198 3.57 -34.17 -49.17
CA VAL A 198 3.04 -34.90 -48.02
C VAL A 198 1.73 -35.60 -48.38
N LEU A 199 0.83 -34.89 -49.06
CA LEU A 199 -0.46 -35.43 -49.51
C LEU A 199 -0.29 -36.45 -50.63
N ALA A 200 0.62 -36.20 -51.59
CA ALA A 200 0.91 -37.15 -52.66
C ALA A 200 1.50 -38.46 -52.15
N LYS A 201 2.30 -38.44 -51.07
CA LYS A 201 2.80 -39.65 -50.41
C LYS A 201 1.72 -40.37 -49.63
N ARG A 202 0.89 -39.65 -48.87
CA ARG A 202 -0.16 -40.24 -48.02
C ARG A 202 -1.30 -40.88 -48.81
N GLY A 203 -1.58 -40.40 -50.03
CA GLY A 203 -2.55 -41.03 -50.93
C GLY A 203 -2.06 -42.28 -51.67
N LYS A 204 -0.78 -42.66 -51.49
CA LYS A 204 -0.15 -43.83 -52.15
C LYS A 204 0.30 -44.92 -51.17
N GLU A 205 0.04 -44.78 -49.87
CA GLU A 205 0.25 -45.89 -48.95
C GLU A 205 -0.83 -46.95 -49.19
N PRO A 206 -0.47 -48.17 -49.66
CA PRO A 206 -1.43 -49.26 -49.75
C PRO A 206 -1.86 -49.64 -48.33
N GLU A 207 -3.17 -49.78 -48.14
CA GLU A 207 -3.78 -50.25 -46.90
C GLU A 207 -3.20 -51.62 -46.50
N ALA A 208 -2.18 -51.63 -45.65
CA ALA A 208 -1.77 -52.82 -44.92
C ALA A 208 -2.61 -52.91 -43.64
N TYR A 209 -3.85 -53.38 -43.76
CA TYR A 209 -4.60 -53.91 -42.62
C TYR A 209 -4.00 -55.25 -42.20
N GLY A 210 -3.93 -55.45 -40.89
CA GLY A 210 -3.27 -56.59 -40.27
C GLY A 210 -3.86 -57.96 -40.57
N SER A 211 -2.96 -58.94 -40.55
CA SER A 211 -3.00 -60.16 -39.72
C SER A 211 -1.61 -60.79 -39.73
#